data_AF-A0A5N9EDS2-F1
#
_entry.id   AF-A0A5N9EDS2-F1
#
_cell.length_a   1.000
_cell.length_b   1.000
_cell.length_c   1.000
_cell.angle_alpha   90.00
_cell.angle_beta   90.00
_cell.angle_gamma   90.00
#
_symmetry.space_group_name_H-M   'P 1'
#
loop_
_entity.id
_entity.type
_entity.pdbx_description
1 polymer ?
#
loop_
_entity_poly.entity_id
_entity_poly.type
_entity_poly.pdbx_seq_one_letter_code
_entity_poly.pdbx_strand_id
1 'polypeptide(L)'
;ETSAGSGDHIGSNFEEIANLLNDINNPRVGVCMDTQHVWAAGYDISSPRGLDSTFNTFNKTIGLNLLKAVHLNDSKKEINSRVDRHENIGDGFIGSNGLGNFLNRKEINGIPMYLEVPGIEGNGPDKENIKRVRKILE
;
A
#
# COMPACT_ATOMS: atom_id res chain seq x y z
N GLU A 1 -0.88 1.31 -10.56
CA GLU A 1 -0.93 0.97 -9.12
C GLU A 1 -0.08 -0.27 -8.89
N THR A 2 0.47 -0.46 -7.70
CA THR A 2 1.09 -1.75 -7.31
C THR A 2 0.02 -2.84 -7.25
N SER A 3 0.33 -4.06 -7.69
CA SER A 3 -0.61 -5.19 -7.69
C SER A 3 -0.23 -6.26 -6.66
N ALA A 4 -1.20 -7.04 -6.16
CA ALA A 4 -0.91 -8.21 -5.32
C ALA A 4 -0.16 -9.33 -6.06
N GLY A 5 -0.15 -9.33 -7.41
CA GLY A 5 0.50 -10.39 -8.19
C GLY A 5 -0.30 -11.69 -8.27
N SER A 6 -1.63 -11.59 -8.23
CA SER A 6 -2.53 -12.73 -8.46
C SER A 6 -2.50 -13.18 -9.92
N GLY A 7 -2.26 -14.47 -10.16
CA GLY A 7 -2.21 -15.02 -11.52
C GLY A 7 -1.15 -14.33 -12.38
N ASP A 8 -1.57 -13.80 -13.54
CA ASP A 8 -0.71 -13.14 -14.52
C ASP A 8 -0.72 -11.60 -14.41
N HIS A 9 -1.11 -11.04 -13.27
CA HIS A 9 -1.12 -9.58 -13.06
C HIS A 9 0.30 -9.00 -13.06
N ILE A 10 0.51 -7.91 -13.81
CA ILE A 10 1.76 -7.15 -13.88
C ILE A 10 1.74 -6.03 -12.83
N GLY A 11 2.90 -5.70 -12.26
CA GLY A 11 3.07 -4.58 -11.34
C GLY A 11 3.06 -4.99 -9.88
N SER A 12 3.25 -6.29 -9.61
CA SER A 12 3.51 -6.78 -8.25
C SER A 12 4.95 -6.58 -7.82
N ASN A 13 5.85 -6.47 -8.79
CA ASN A 13 7.24 -6.14 -8.55
C ASN A 13 7.53 -4.67 -8.94
N PHE A 14 8.29 -3.95 -8.12
CA PHE A 14 8.65 -2.56 -8.40
C PHE A 14 9.46 -2.40 -9.69
N GLU A 15 10.30 -3.38 -10.08
CA GLU A 15 11.01 -3.31 -11.36
C GLU A 15 10.08 -3.38 -12.58
N GLU A 16 8.96 -4.11 -12.50
CA GLU A 16 7.96 -4.14 -13.58
C GLU A 16 7.34 -2.76 -13.77
N ILE A 17 6.99 -2.09 -12.68
CA ILE A 17 6.45 -0.73 -12.70
C ILE A 17 7.50 0.25 -13.25
N ALA A 18 8.76 0.14 -12.81
CA ALA A 18 9.84 0.98 -13.32
C ALA A 18 10.04 0.81 -14.82
N ASN A 19 10.00 -0.42 -15.34
CA ASN A 19 10.08 -0.68 -16.78
C ASN A 19 8.91 -0.02 -17.53
N LEU A 20 7.68 -0.18 -17.04
CA LEU A 20 6.51 0.49 -17.65
C LEU A 20 6.65 2.02 -17.64
N LEU A 21 7.12 2.61 -16.55
CA LEU A 21 7.35 4.05 -16.45
C LEU A 21 8.42 4.53 -17.44
N ASN A 22 9.50 3.76 -17.60
CA ASN A 22 10.57 4.06 -18.55
C ASN A 22 10.09 3.97 -20.01
N ASP A 23 9.27 2.97 -20.33
CA ASP A 23 8.73 2.81 -21.69
C ASP A 23 7.68 3.89 -22.02
N ILE A 24 6.84 4.24 -21.05
CA ILE A 24 5.84 5.32 -21.23
C ILE A 24 6.51 6.69 -21.32
N ASN A 25 7.56 6.93 -20.53
CA ASN A 25 8.38 8.15 -20.50
C ASN A 25 7.54 9.45 -20.55
N ASN A 26 6.55 9.57 -19.67
CA ASN A 26 5.64 10.72 -19.66
C ASN A 26 5.55 11.35 -18.26
N PRO A 27 5.77 12.68 -18.13
CA PRO A 27 5.75 13.35 -16.83
C PRO A 27 4.37 13.39 -16.15
N ARG A 28 3.30 13.03 -16.87
CA ARG A 28 1.94 12.93 -16.30
C ARG A 28 1.66 11.60 -15.61
N VAL A 29 2.59 10.66 -15.63
CA VAL A 29 2.41 9.33 -15.03
C VAL A 29 3.09 9.28 -13.68
N GLY A 30 2.42 8.65 -12.72
CA GLY A 30 2.92 8.37 -11.38
C GLY A 30 2.40 7.04 -10.88
N VAL A 31 2.72 6.73 -9.64
CA VAL A 31 2.40 5.45 -9.00
C VAL A 31 1.45 5.69 -7.82
N CYS A 32 0.40 4.87 -7.76
CA CYS A 32 -0.37 4.64 -6.55
C CYS A 32 0.20 3.38 -5.88
N MET A 33 0.57 3.48 -4.60
CA MET A 33 0.97 2.34 -3.78
C MET A 33 -0.24 1.88 -2.98
N ASP A 34 -0.62 0.62 -3.13
CA ASP A 34 -1.62 -0.03 -2.30
C ASP A 34 -0.92 -0.86 -1.21
N THR A 35 -1.22 -0.57 0.07
CA THR A 35 -0.58 -1.25 1.20
C THR A 35 -0.90 -2.74 1.29
N GLN A 36 -2.11 -3.15 0.92
CA GLN A 36 -2.49 -4.56 0.86
C GLN A 36 -1.78 -5.26 -0.28
N HIS A 37 -1.70 -4.63 -1.46
CA HIS A 37 -1.03 -5.21 -2.63
C HIS A 37 0.46 -5.41 -2.39
N VAL A 38 1.18 -4.41 -1.88
CA VAL A 38 2.62 -4.56 -1.62
C VAL A 38 2.88 -5.63 -0.56
N TRP A 39 2.02 -5.73 0.47
CA TRP A 39 2.07 -6.81 1.45
C TRP A 39 1.84 -8.19 0.81
N ALA A 40 0.80 -8.33 0.00
CA ALA A 40 0.49 -9.57 -0.70
C ALA A 40 1.56 -9.96 -1.73
N ALA A 41 2.29 -8.98 -2.29
CA ALA A 41 3.43 -9.19 -3.18
C ALA A 41 4.74 -9.53 -2.44
N GLY A 42 4.76 -9.44 -1.11
CA GLY A 42 5.88 -9.87 -0.26
C GLY A 42 6.72 -8.75 0.35
N TYR A 43 6.31 -7.49 0.20
CA TYR A 43 6.97 -6.36 0.85
C TYR A 43 6.42 -6.17 2.27
N ASP A 44 7.25 -6.42 3.29
CA ASP A 44 6.86 -6.22 4.68
C ASP A 44 6.66 -4.73 4.95
N ILE A 45 5.49 -4.38 5.48
CA ILE A 45 5.15 -3.02 5.97
C ILE A 45 4.56 -3.07 7.39
N SER A 46 4.57 -4.24 8.03
CA SER A 46 4.05 -4.46 9.39
C SER A 46 5.05 -4.04 10.47
N SER A 47 6.35 -4.15 10.17
CA SER A 47 7.44 -3.80 11.07
C SER A 47 8.19 -2.54 10.61
N PRO A 48 8.77 -1.73 11.51
CA PRO A 48 9.56 -0.56 11.11
C PRO A 48 10.71 -0.91 10.15
N ARG A 49 11.42 -2.02 10.42
CA ARG A 49 12.54 -2.49 9.59
C ARG A 49 12.06 -2.96 8.22
N GLY A 50 10.96 -3.71 8.16
CA GLY A 50 10.36 -4.15 6.90
C GLY A 50 9.93 -2.96 6.06
N LEU A 51 9.20 -2.03 6.69
CA LEU A 51 8.73 -0.80 6.06
C LEU A 51 9.88 0.04 5.48
N ASP A 52 10.98 0.21 6.22
CA ASP A 52 12.18 0.88 5.73
C ASP A 52 12.81 0.17 4.54
N SER A 53 12.91 -1.16 4.59
CA SER A 53 13.38 -1.95 3.46
C SER A 53 12.49 -1.75 2.23
N THR A 54 11.17 -1.79 2.41
CA THR A 54 10.18 -1.62 1.34
C THR A 54 10.28 -0.24 0.69
N PHE A 55 10.32 0.83 1.49
CA PHE A 55 10.47 2.20 0.96
C PHE A 55 11.82 2.44 0.31
N ASN A 56 12.91 1.87 0.85
CA ASN A 56 14.22 1.96 0.24
C ASN A 56 14.25 1.29 -1.14
N THR A 57 13.65 0.09 -1.27
CA THR A 57 13.51 -0.58 -2.56
C THR A 57 12.65 0.25 -3.52
N PHE A 58 11.48 0.73 -3.08
CA PHE A 58 10.62 1.59 -3.90
C PHE A 58 11.36 2.84 -4.40
N ASN A 59 12.06 3.54 -3.51
CA ASN A 59 12.77 4.75 -3.86
C ASN A 59 13.95 4.49 -4.81
N LYS A 60 14.67 3.38 -4.63
CA LYS A 60 15.78 3.00 -5.50
C LYS A 60 15.31 2.58 -6.90
N THR A 61 14.18 1.88 -6.98
CA THR A 61 13.70 1.29 -8.23
C THR A 61 12.78 2.23 -9.03
N ILE A 62 11.85 2.92 -8.35
CA ILE A 62 10.84 3.80 -8.97
C ILE A 62 11.12 5.27 -8.66
N GLY A 63 11.47 5.58 -7.41
CA GLY A 63 11.65 6.96 -6.93
C GLY A 63 10.41 7.52 -6.24
N LEU A 64 10.60 8.04 -5.02
CA LEU A 64 9.49 8.57 -4.20
C LEU A 64 8.81 9.79 -4.82
N ASN A 65 9.49 10.54 -5.70
CA ASN A 65 8.91 11.65 -6.44
C ASN A 65 7.77 11.21 -7.38
N LEU A 66 7.69 9.93 -7.74
CA LEU A 66 6.61 9.37 -8.56
C LEU A 66 5.46 8.79 -7.73
N LEU A 67 5.57 8.69 -6.40
CA LEU A 67 4.44 8.31 -5.56
C LEU A 67 3.43 9.47 -5.52
N LYS A 68 2.21 9.23 -6.00
CA LYS A 68 1.17 10.27 -6.12
C LYS A 68 -0.10 9.99 -5.33
N ALA A 69 -0.32 8.73 -4.94
CA ALA A 69 -1.46 8.32 -4.13
C ALA A 69 -1.10 7.07 -3.33
N VAL A 70 -1.86 6.83 -2.27
CA VAL A 70 -1.84 5.57 -1.54
C VAL A 70 -3.26 5.02 -1.43
N HIS A 71 -3.43 3.74 -1.71
CA HIS A 71 -4.58 3.00 -1.22
C HIS A 71 -4.19 2.35 0.11
N LEU A 72 -4.83 2.81 1.17
CA LEU A 72 -4.51 2.42 2.55
C LEU A 72 -5.49 1.33 2.98
N ASN A 73 -5.05 0.10 2.79
CA ASN A 73 -5.83 -1.11 3.05
C ASN A 73 -5.05 -2.03 3.99
N ASP A 74 -5.75 -2.64 4.95
CA ASP A 74 -5.20 -3.78 5.69
C ASP A 74 -5.37 -5.07 4.86
N SER A 75 -4.76 -6.18 5.26
CA SER A 75 -4.79 -7.44 4.52
C SER A 75 -5.49 -8.55 5.30
N LYS A 76 -6.48 -9.21 4.69
CA LYS A 76 -7.08 -10.45 5.23
C LYS A 76 -6.13 -11.65 5.12
N LYS A 77 -5.02 -11.51 4.40
CA LYS A 77 -4.10 -12.59 4.05
C LYS A 77 -2.70 -12.28 4.53
N GLU A 78 -1.96 -13.35 4.80
CA GLU A 78 -0.55 -13.29 5.16
C GLU A 78 0.30 -12.64 4.04
N ILE A 79 1.50 -12.19 4.42
CA ILE A 79 2.47 -11.59 3.52
C ILE A 79 2.81 -12.57 2.39
N ASN A 80 3.11 -12.05 1.19
CA ASN A 80 3.48 -12.86 0.02
C ASN A 80 2.41 -13.89 -0.40
N SER A 81 1.15 -13.72 0.02
CA SER A 81 0.06 -14.62 -0.35
C SER A 81 -0.36 -14.51 -1.81
N ARG A 82 -0.03 -13.40 -2.49
CA ARG A 82 -0.48 -13.07 -3.84
C ARG A 82 -2.00 -13.09 -4.02
N VAL A 83 -2.72 -12.84 -2.93
CA VAL A 83 -4.18 -12.81 -2.91
C VAL A 83 -4.63 -11.41 -2.51
N ASP A 84 -5.33 -10.75 -3.43
CA ASP A 84 -5.99 -9.47 -3.19
C ASP A 84 -7.28 -9.67 -2.37
N ARG A 85 -7.15 -9.43 -1.07
CA ARG A 85 -8.26 -9.43 -0.10
C ARG A 85 -8.01 -8.37 0.97
N HIS A 86 -8.57 -7.18 0.73
CA HIS A 86 -8.55 -6.06 1.68
C HIS A 86 -9.28 -6.38 2.98
N GLU A 87 -8.79 -5.84 4.08
CA GLU A 87 -9.42 -5.88 5.40
C GLU A 87 -9.64 -4.45 5.95
N ASN A 88 -10.62 -4.33 6.85
CA ASN A 88 -10.82 -3.14 7.65
C ASN A 88 -9.55 -2.77 8.42
N ILE A 89 -9.37 -1.46 8.63
CA ILE A 89 -8.17 -0.89 9.22
C ILE A 89 -7.94 -1.48 10.62
N GLY A 90 -6.82 -2.18 10.78
CA GLY A 90 -6.36 -2.75 12.05
C GLY A 90 -6.85 -4.17 12.33
N ASP A 91 -7.74 -4.72 11.51
CA ASP A 91 -8.29 -6.07 11.72
C ASP A 91 -7.51 -7.15 10.94
N GLY A 92 -6.54 -6.74 10.10
CA GLY A 92 -5.79 -7.62 9.23
C GLY A 92 -4.37 -7.94 9.72
N PHE A 93 -3.59 -8.57 8.83
CA PHE A 93 -2.23 -9.02 9.09
C PHE A 93 -1.18 -7.90 9.06
N ILE A 94 -1.44 -6.77 8.38
CA ILE A 94 -0.57 -5.60 8.48
C ILE A 94 -0.80 -4.95 9.84
N GLY A 95 -2.08 -4.84 10.22
CA GLY A 95 -2.54 -4.44 11.55
C GLY A 95 -2.27 -2.96 11.88
N SER A 96 -2.84 -2.52 13.00
CA SER A 96 -2.80 -1.11 13.42
C SER A 96 -1.38 -0.57 13.60
N ASN A 97 -0.45 -1.38 14.12
CA ASN A 97 0.94 -0.97 14.32
C ASN A 97 1.67 -0.78 12.98
N GLY A 98 1.49 -1.71 12.04
CA GLY A 98 2.09 -1.62 10.71
C GLY A 98 1.57 -0.41 9.94
N LEU A 99 0.25 -0.27 9.88
CA LEU A 99 -0.41 0.89 9.27
C LEU A 99 -0.03 2.19 9.96
N GLY A 100 0.13 2.21 11.28
CA GLY A 100 0.61 3.37 12.03
C GLY A 100 2.05 3.76 11.69
N ASN A 101 2.95 2.78 11.58
CA ASN A 101 4.32 3.03 11.14
C ASN A 101 4.35 3.60 9.72
N PHE A 102 3.52 3.06 8.82
CA PHE A 102 3.35 3.57 7.46
C PHE A 102 2.87 5.02 7.48
N LEU A 103 1.74 5.29 8.14
CA LEU A 103 1.11 6.61 8.23
C LEU A 103 2.01 7.71 8.80
N ASN A 104 2.92 7.37 9.71
CA ASN A 104 3.85 8.32 10.33
C ASN A 104 5.12 8.60 9.51
N ARG A 105 5.26 8.02 8.30
CA ARG A 105 6.41 8.28 7.44
C ARG A 105 6.38 9.69 6.86
N LYS A 106 7.53 10.36 6.91
CA LYS A 106 7.69 11.71 6.35
C LYS A 106 7.55 11.71 4.82
N GLU A 107 7.92 10.61 4.17
CA GLU A 107 7.93 10.45 2.72
C GLU A 107 6.53 10.43 2.11
N ILE A 108 5.49 10.14 2.90
CA ILE A 108 4.09 10.13 2.44
C ILE A 108 3.28 11.34 2.92
N ASN A 109 3.92 12.30 3.60
CA ASN A 109 3.25 13.52 4.05
C ASN A 109 2.69 14.30 2.85
N GLY A 110 1.38 14.57 2.90
CA GLY A 110 0.68 15.29 1.83
C GLY A 110 0.31 14.43 0.61
N ILE A 111 0.65 13.14 0.60
CA ILE A 111 0.15 12.20 -0.41
C ILE A 111 -1.32 11.86 -0.09
N PRO A 112 -2.26 12.01 -1.05
CA PRO A 112 -3.65 11.63 -0.82
C PRO A 112 -3.77 10.12 -0.58
N MET A 113 -4.59 9.75 0.41
CA MET A 113 -4.82 8.36 0.79
C MET A 113 -6.30 8.02 0.66
N TYR A 114 -6.58 6.84 0.11
CA TYR A 114 -7.93 6.34 -0.15
C TYR A 114 -8.10 5.00 0.56
N LEU A 115 -9.28 4.78 1.15
CA LEU A 115 -9.64 3.49 1.71
C LEU A 115 -10.42 2.70 0.66
N GLU A 116 -10.11 1.43 0.51
CA GLU A 116 -10.83 0.46 -0.33
C GLU A 116 -11.19 -0.78 0.50
N VAL A 117 -11.38 -0.56 1.80
CA VAL A 117 -11.73 -1.57 2.80
C VAL A 117 -13.17 -2.08 2.62
N PRO A 118 -13.49 -3.29 3.08
CA PRO A 118 -14.84 -3.85 2.95
C PRO A 118 -15.91 -3.09 3.75
N GLY A 119 -15.53 -2.32 4.78
CA GLY A 119 -16.46 -1.67 5.70
C GLY A 119 -16.97 -2.62 6.78
N ILE A 120 -17.53 -2.07 7.86
CA ILE A 120 -18.06 -2.84 8.99
C ILE A 120 -19.26 -3.71 8.55
N GLU A 121 -20.14 -3.14 7.73
CA GLU A 121 -21.35 -3.81 7.21
C GLU A 121 -21.14 -4.44 5.82
N GLY A 122 -19.91 -4.46 5.30
CA GLY A 122 -19.60 -5.02 3.98
C GLY A 122 -20.04 -4.17 2.78
N ASN A 123 -20.41 -2.91 2.99
CA ASN A 123 -20.88 -1.98 1.94
C ASN A 123 -19.76 -1.07 1.39
N GLY A 124 -18.50 -1.44 1.61
CA GLY A 124 -17.34 -0.65 1.23
C GLY A 124 -16.89 0.35 2.30
N PRO A 125 -15.94 1.24 1.95
CA PRO A 125 -15.32 2.16 2.90
C PRO A 125 -16.33 3.02 3.65
N ASP A 126 -16.14 3.15 4.97
CA ASP A 126 -17.10 3.81 5.85
C ASP A 126 -16.46 4.81 6.82
N LYS A 127 -17.32 5.56 7.52
CA LYS A 127 -16.90 6.54 8.53
C LYS A 127 -16.15 5.89 9.68
N GLU A 128 -16.40 4.62 9.99
CA GLU A 128 -15.76 3.94 11.11
C GLU A 128 -14.29 3.67 10.83
N ASN A 129 -13.96 3.17 9.64
CA ASN A 129 -12.58 2.98 9.22
C ASN A 129 -11.80 4.32 9.15
N ILE A 130 -12.45 5.42 8.75
CA ILE A 130 -11.83 6.76 8.84
C ILE A 130 -11.49 7.14 10.28
N LYS A 131 -12.37 6.84 11.25
CA LYS A 131 -12.06 7.07 12.67
C LYS A 131 -10.90 6.20 13.15
N ARG A 132 -10.83 4.93 12.70
CA ARG A 132 -9.73 4.03 13.05
C ARG A 132 -8.40 4.56 12.56
N VAL A 133 -8.32 5.05 11.31
CA VAL A 133 -7.12 5.72 10.78
C VAL A 133 -6.73 6.91 11.66
N ARG A 134 -7.68 7.78 12.03
CA ARG A 134 -7.40 8.93 12.90
C ARG A 134 -6.88 8.51 14.27
N LYS A 135 -7.46 7.46 14.86
CA LYS A 135 -7.01 6.92 16.14
C LYS A 135 -5.60 6.31 16.07
N ILE A 136 -5.20 5.75 14.93
CA ILE A 136 -3.83 5.24 14.72
C ILE A 136 -2.79 6.39 14.65
N LEU A 137 -3.23 7.59 14.24
CA LEU A 137 -2.39 8.79 14.17
C LEU A 137 -2.27 9.55 15.51
N GLU A 138 -3.10 9.23 16.49
CA GLU A 138 -3.06 9.79 17.86
C GLU A 138 -1.99 9.08 18.71
#